data_AF-A0A8J7M7L0-F1
#
_entry.id   AF-A0A8J7M7L0-F1
#
_cell.length_a   1.000
_cell.length_b   1.000
_cell.length_c   1.000
_cell.angle_alpha   90.00
_cell.angle_beta   90.00
_cell.angle_gamma   90.00
#
_symmetry.space_group_name_H-M   'P 1'
#
loop_
_entity.id
_entity.type
_entity.pdbx_description
1 polymer ?
#
loop_
_entity_poly.entity_id
_entity_poly.type
_entity_poly.pdbx_seq_one_letter_code
_entity_poly.pdbx_strand_id
1 'polypeptide(L)'
;MSARTDARFVGVEALPYLTNSEEGQKFLGLGAPRAISRGSPPEICPAVGVAGGAETGSPADAAEASVRACLAALSDTADLCGCRLLALDRILTVPRSEMAYAVGTTARLQSSALGLDLVIVAEDVGDRITLLRDLRGPVGMLRHLPDGAVELTLKGQTDHVFAGRGDSIGFRRGRVAERIEVEDETGRAVTLLIGFSPDEIANGAGASVSGQPKG
;
A
#
# COMPACT_ATOMS: atom_id res chain seq x y z
N MET A 1 -33.75 -23.03 -2.93
CA MET A 1 -32.30 -22.78 -2.88
C MET A 1 -31.86 -22.38 -4.28
N SER A 2 -31.63 -21.09 -4.51
CA SER A 2 -31.23 -20.59 -5.84
C SER A 2 -29.74 -20.88 -6.04
N ALA A 3 -29.40 -21.79 -6.94
CA ALA A 3 -28.02 -22.08 -7.30
C ALA A 3 -27.44 -20.82 -7.97
N ARG A 4 -26.44 -20.19 -7.34
CA ARG A 4 -25.66 -19.09 -7.97
C ARG A 4 -25.04 -19.64 -9.27
N THR A 5 -25.66 -19.35 -10.40
CA THR A 5 -25.36 -19.98 -11.70
C THR A 5 -24.15 -19.36 -12.41
N ASP A 6 -23.54 -18.31 -11.85
CA ASP A 6 -22.47 -17.54 -12.52
C ASP A 6 -21.11 -17.61 -11.81
N ALA A 7 -20.80 -18.71 -11.11
CA ALA A 7 -19.45 -18.95 -10.60
C ALA A 7 -18.53 -19.34 -11.77
N ARG A 8 -17.95 -18.35 -12.46
CA ARG A 8 -16.89 -18.57 -13.45
C ARG A 8 -15.53 -18.66 -12.76
N PHE A 9 -14.77 -19.69 -13.08
CA PHE A 9 -13.35 -19.78 -12.71
C PHE A 9 -12.59 -18.60 -13.34
N VAL A 10 -11.74 -18.00 -12.53
CA VAL A 10 -10.87 -16.87 -12.90
C VAL A 10 -9.49 -17.28 -12.50
N GLY A 11 -8.56 -17.24 -13.44
CA GLY A 11 -7.15 -17.40 -13.11
C GLY A 11 -6.70 -16.25 -12.21
N VAL A 12 -5.79 -16.54 -11.29
CA VAL A 12 -5.32 -15.56 -10.31
C VAL A 12 -4.67 -14.35 -10.97
N GLU A 13 -4.12 -14.50 -12.18
CA GLU A 13 -3.56 -13.44 -13.03
C GLU A 13 -4.56 -12.34 -13.40
N ALA A 14 -5.87 -12.61 -13.34
CA ALA A 14 -6.91 -11.62 -13.55
C ALA A 14 -7.34 -10.91 -12.24
N LEU A 15 -6.60 -11.13 -11.14
CA LEU A 15 -6.78 -10.50 -9.83
C LEU A 15 -5.47 -9.80 -9.43
N PRO A 16 -5.19 -8.62 -10.01
CA PRO A 16 -3.90 -7.95 -9.86
C PRO A 16 -3.46 -7.71 -8.41
N TYR A 17 -4.39 -7.50 -7.48
CA TYR A 17 -4.05 -7.37 -6.06
C TYR A 17 -3.40 -8.65 -5.50
N LEU A 18 -3.89 -9.84 -5.89
CA LEU A 18 -3.33 -11.09 -5.41
C LEU A 18 -1.97 -11.41 -6.05
N THR A 19 -1.77 -11.08 -7.33
CA THR A 19 -0.52 -11.44 -8.03
C THR A 19 0.59 -10.42 -7.87
N ASN A 20 0.25 -9.14 -7.71
CA ASN A 20 1.22 -8.07 -7.80
C ASN A 20 1.45 -7.33 -6.47
N SER A 21 0.64 -7.59 -5.42
CA SER A 21 0.89 -7.07 -4.06
C SER A 21 1.68 -8.04 -3.21
N GLU A 22 2.51 -7.51 -2.29
CA GLU A 22 3.28 -8.32 -1.35
C GLU A 22 2.35 -9.22 -0.50
N GLU A 23 1.25 -8.67 -0.01
CA GLU A 23 0.28 -9.39 0.81
C GLU A 23 -0.49 -10.43 -0.01
N GLY A 24 -0.81 -10.11 -1.26
CA GLY A 24 -1.37 -11.03 -2.24
C GLY A 24 -0.45 -12.21 -2.52
N GLN A 25 0.82 -11.94 -2.79
CA GLN A 25 1.84 -12.97 -3.03
C GLN A 25 2.07 -13.83 -1.78
N LYS A 26 2.12 -13.21 -0.59
CA LYS A 26 2.16 -13.91 0.69
C LYS A 26 0.96 -14.85 0.83
N PHE A 27 -0.26 -14.37 0.54
CA PHE A 27 -1.46 -15.22 0.56
C PHE A 27 -1.35 -16.40 -0.42
N LEU A 28 -0.89 -16.15 -1.66
CA LEU A 28 -0.74 -17.21 -2.66
C LEU A 28 0.34 -18.24 -2.31
N GLY A 29 1.39 -17.82 -1.58
CA GLY A 29 2.46 -18.67 -1.09
C GLY A 29 2.09 -19.56 0.10
N LEU A 30 0.99 -19.28 0.80
CA LEU A 30 0.52 -20.11 1.92
C LEU A 30 -0.17 -21.40 1.43
N GLY A 31 0.02 -22.49 2.18
CA GLY A 31 -0.77 -23.71 2.03
C GLY A 31 -2.22 -23.51 2.49
N ALA A 32 -3.14 -24.35 2.01
CA ALA A 32 -4.52 -24.36 2.50
C ALA A 32 -4.61 -24.98 3.92
N PRO A 33 -5.53 -24.52 4.78
CA PRO A 33 -6.45 -23.40 4.55
C PRO A 33 -5.73 -22.04 4.64
N ARG A 34 -6.22 -21.04 3.90
CA ARG A 34 -5.62 -19.69 3.87
C ARG A 34 -6.64 -18.59 3.65
N ALA A 35 -6.39 -17.42 4.22
CA ALA A 35 -7.27 -16.27 4.14
C ALA A 35 -6.49 -14.95 4.06
N ILE A 36 -7.07 -13.98 3.37
CA ILE A 36 -6.62 -12.59 3.34
C ILE A 36 -7.79 -11.66 3.61
N SER A 37 -7.55 -10.67 4.47
CA SER A 37 -8.52 -9.64 4.85
C SER A 37 -7.89 -8.25 4.73
N ARG A 38 -8.73 -7.23 4.57
CA ARG A 38 -8.30 -5.84 4.45
C ARG A 38 -9.22 -4.91 5.25
N GLY A 39 -8.67 -3.78 5.68
CA GLY A 39 -9.43 -2.71 6.29
C GLY A 39 -10.59 -2.22 5.40
N SER A 40 -11.68 -1.81 6.04
CA SER A 40 -12.92 -1.38 5.41
C SER A 40 -13.46 -0.13 6.13
N PRO A 41 -13.71 0.99 5.43
CA PRO A 41 -13.46 1.20 4.00
C PRO A 41 -11.95 1.18 3.69
N PRO A 42 -11.50 0.57 2.57
CA PRO A 42 -10.08 0.48 2.26
C PRO A 42 -9.46 1.89 2.14
N GLU A 43 -10.23 2.88 1.71
CA GLU A 43 -9.77 4.25 1.50
C GLU A 43 -9.22 4.95 2.74
N ILE A 44 -9.61 4.50 3.93
CA ILE A 44 -9.27 5.11 5.21
C ILE A 44 -8.69 4.12 6.23
N CYS A 45 -8.74 2.82 5.94
CA CYS A 45 -8.28 1.76 6.85
C CYS A 45 -7.11 0.98 6.22
N PRO A 46 -5.87 1.48 6.32
CA PRO A 46 -4.70 0.91 5.67
C PRO A 46 -4.15 -0.34 6.38
N ALA A 47 -4.99 -1.36 6.61
CA ALA A 47 -4.59 -2.62 7.22
C ALA A 47 -4.85 -3.83 6.33
N VAL A 48 -3.97 -4.82 6.40
CA VAL A 48 -4.12 -6.13 5.73
C VAL A 48 -3.75 -7.22 6.71
N GLY A 49 -4.54 -8.28 6.73
CA GLY A 49 -4.26 -9.47 7.52
C GLY A 49 -4.20 -10.70 6.62
N VAL A 50 -3.10 -11.45 6.69
CA VAL A 50 -2.89 -12.68 5.93
C VAL A 50 -2.58 -13.81 6.91
N ALA A 51 -3.33 -14.91 6.82
CA ALA A 51 -3.13 -16.08 7.67
C ALA A 51 -3.42 -17.37 6.89
N GLY A 52 -2.74 -18.46 7.25
CA GLY A 52 -2.95 -19.76 6.60
C GLY A 52 -1.84 -20.75 6.86
N GLY A 53 -1.95 -21.93 6.25
CA GLY A 53 -0.99 -23.03 6.36
C GLY A 53 -1.40 -24.08 7.39
N ALA A 54 -0.48 -24.99 7.71
CA ALA A 54 -0.73 -26.13 8.60
C ALA A 54 -1.15 -25.73 10.02
N GLU A 55 -0.80 -24.50 10.45
CA GLU A 55 -1.15 -23.95 11.76
C GLU A 55 -2.63 -23.56 11.86
N THR A 56 -3.27 -23.26 10.73
CA THR A 56 -4.70 -23.00 10.67
C THR A 56 -5.41 -24.33 10.39
N GLY A 57 -6.05 -24.91 11.40
CA GLY A 57 -6.66 -26.25 11.32
C GLY A 57 -7.89 -26.32 10.40
N SER A 58 -8.54 -25.19 10.12
CA SER A 58 -9.72 -25.10 9.26
C SER A 58 -9.79 -23.76 8.49
N PRO A 59 -10.61 -23.69 7.42
CA PRO A 59 -10.90 -22.42 6.74
C PRO A 59 -11.47 -21.34 7.67
N ALA A 60 -12.26 -21.73 8.68
CA ALA A 60 -12.79 -20.78 9.67
C ALA A 60 -11.66 -20.19 10.52
N ASP A 61 -10.71 -21.00 10.96
CA ASP A 61 -9.55 -20.54 11.74
C ASP A 61 -8.66 -19.61 10.91
N ALA A 62 -8.43 -19.92 9.64
CA ALA A 62 -7.68 -19.04 8.74
C ALA A 62 -8.39 -17.69 8.56
N ALA A 63 -9.70 -17.70 8.33
CA ALA A 63 -10.50 -16.49 8.20
C ALA A 63 -10.43 -15.63 9.48
N GLU A 64 -10.66 -16.24 10.65
CA GLU A 64 -10.58 -15.55 11.94
C GLU A 64 -9.18 -14.98 12.20
N ALA A 65 -8.14 -15.78 11.99
CA ALA A 65 -6.76 -15.33 12.16
C ALA A 65 -6.40 -14.16 11.24
N SER A 66 -6.85 -14.20 9.98
CA SER A 66 -6.60 -13.10 9.03
C SER A 66 -7.29 -11.81 9.48
N VAL A 67 -8.56 -11.89 9.90
CA VAL A 67 -9.34 -10.73 10.37
C VAL A 67 -8.73 -10.16 11.65
N ARG A 68 -8.33 -11.03 12.58
CA ARG A 68 -7.65 -10.63 13.82
C ARG A 68 -6.35 -9.90 13.55
N ALA A 69 -5.53 -10.41 12.61
CA ALA A 69 -4.29 -9.75 12.21
C ALA A 69 -4.55 -8.36 11.59
N CYS A 70 -5.59 -8.25 10.75
CA CYS A 70 -6.00 -6.97 10.19
C CYS A 70 -6.44 -5.98 11.29
N LEU A 71 -7.27 -6.42 12.25
CA LEU A 71 -7.72 -5.57 13.35
C LEU A 71 -6.57 -5.14 14.27
N ALA A 72 -5.60 -6.02 14.51
CA ALA A 72 -4.40 -5.68 15.28
C ALA A 72 -3.57 -4.58 14.60
N ALA A 73 -3.55 -4.54 13.27
CA ALA A 73 -2.87 -3.49 12.50
C ALA A 73 -3.64 -2.15 12.47
N LEU A 74 -4.89 -2.10 12.95
CA LEU A 74 -5.73 -0.90 13.00
C LEU A 74 -5.80 -0.26 14.40
N SER A 75 -4.93 -0.65 15.34
CA SER A 75 -5.08 -0.40 16.79
C SER A 75 -5.42 1.04 17.19
N ASP A 76 -5.05 2.03 16.37
CA ASP A 76 -5.23 3.47 16.66
C ASP A 76 -6.39 4.13 15.87
N THR A 77 -7.06 3.40 14.96
CA THR A 77 -8.13 3.91 14.08
C THR A 77 -9.42 3.08 14.11
N ALA A 78 -9.55 2.17 15.09
CA ALA A 78 -10.62 1.17 15.17
C ALA A 78 -12.05 1.76 15.18
N ASP A 79 -12.25 2.98 15.65
CA ASP A 79 -13.58 3.60 15.77
C ASP A 79 -14.25 3.90 14.40
N LEU A 80 -13.45 4.02 13.33
CA LEU A 80 -13.92 4.26 11.96
C LEU A 80 -13.62 3.10 11.02
N CYS A 81 -12.95 2.05 11.51
CA CYS A 81 -12.38 1.00 10.70
C CYS A 81 -12.85 -0.39 11.09
N GLY A 82 -13.29 -1.17 10.10
CA GLY A 82 -13.50 -2.60 10.22
C GLY A 82 -12.50 -3.39 9.38
N CYS A 83 -12.54 -4.72 9.50
CA CYS A 83 -11.80 -5.63 8.60
C CYS A 83 -12.78 -6.53 7.84
N ARG A 84 -12.55 -6.66 6.54
CA ARG A 84 -13.35 -7.48 5.63
C ARG A 84 -12.51 -8.59 5.04
N LEU A 85 -13.02 -9.81 5.09
CA LEU A 85 -12.43 -10.95 4.39
C LEU A 85 -12.51 -10.72 2.88
N LEU A 86 -11.38 -10.85 2.19
CA LEU A 86 -11.24 -10.66 0.74
C LEU A 86 -11.27 -11.99 -0.02
N ALA A 87 -10.52 -12.97 0.47
CA ALA A 87 -10.46 -14.31 -0.09
C ALA A 87 -10.24 -15.37 0.99
N LEU A 88 -10.78 -16.56 0.75
CA LEU A 88 -10.62 -17.77 1.54
C LEU A 88 -10.32 -18.94 0.59
N ASP A 89 -9.13 -19.52 0.69
CA ASP A 89 -8.58 -20.53 -0.22
C ASP A 89 -8.62 -20.13 -1.70
N ARG A 90 -9.67 -20.57 -2.40
CA ARG A 90 -9.92 -20.32 -3.83
C ARG A 90 -11.21 -19.52 -4.06
N ILE A 91 -11.82 -19.04 -2.98
CA ILE A 91 -13.10 -18.35 -2.98
C ILE A 91 -12.83 -16.85 -2.73
N LEU A 92 -13.28 -16.00 -3.65
CA LEU A 92 -13.35 -14.56 -3.41
C LEU A 92 -14.65 -14.24 -2.67
N THR A 93 -14.55 -13.47 -1.60
CA THR A 93 -15.70 -13.00 -0.80
C THR A 93 -16.11 -11.57 -1.17
N VAL A 94 -15.40 -10.94 -2.11
CA VAL A 94 -15.66 -9.60 -2.64
C VAL A 94 -15.73 -9.58 -4.17
N PRO A 95 -16.36 -8.58 -4.79
CA PRO A 95 -16.33 -8.37 -6.23
C PRO A 95 -14.90 -8.18 -6.76
N ARG A 96 -14.65 -8.59 -8.01
CA ARG A 96 -13.32 -8.47 -8.65
C ARG A 96 -12.83 -7.03 -8.77
N SER A 97 -13.73 -6.06 -8.89
CA SER A 97 -13.38 -4.64 -8.92
C SER A 97 -12.68 -4.18 -7.64
N GLU A 98 -12.92 -4.85 -6.50
CA GLU A 98 -12.22 -4.57 -5.23
C GLU A 98 -10.80 -5.18 -5.19
N MET A 99 -10.45 -6.02 -6.17
CA MET A 99 -9.12 -6.64 -6.39
C MET A 99 -8.29 -5.91 -7.45
N ALA A 100 -8.72 -4.72 -7.87
CA ALA A 100 -7.92 -3.85 -8.73
C ALA A 100 -6.59 -3.49 -8.05
N TYR A 101 -5.51 -3.43 -8.82
CA TYR A 101 -4.18 -3.06 -8.34
C TYR A 101 -3.44 -2.25 -9.40
N ALA A 102 -2.78 -1.17 -8.99
CA ALA A 102 -2.00 -0.33 -9.87
C ALA A 102 -0.57 -0.90 -10.03
N VAL A 103 -0.21 -1.34 -11.24
CA VAL A 103 1.18 -1.66 -11.63
C VAL A 103 1.84 -0.33 -12.00
N GLY A 104 2.45 0.32 -11.01
CA GLY A 104 2.89 1.71 -11.11
C GLY A 104 1.81 2.69 -10.68
N THR A 105 2.17 3.51 -9.70
CA THR A 105 1.28 4.49 -9.06
C THR A 105 1.80 5.89 -9.32
N THR A 106 0.93 6.84 -9.64
CA THR A 106 1.33 8.24 -9.74
C THR A 106 1.92 8.70 -8.42
N ALA A 107 3.05 9.38 -8.50
CA ALA A 107 3.69 10.01 -7.38
C ALA A 107 4.10 11.44 -7.70
N ARG A 108 4.15 12.31 -6.70
CA ARG A 108 4.73 13.65 -6.80
C ARG A 108 5.92 13.78 -5.86
N LEU A 109 7.05 14.17 -6.42
CA LEU A 109 8.28 14.44 -5.69
C LEU A 109 8.53 15.93 -5.64
N GLN A 110 8.67 16.49 -4.45
CA GLN A 110 8.85 17.91 -4.21
C GLN A 110 10.05 18.18 -3.33
N SER A 111 10.87 19.16 -3.70
CA SER A 111 11.92 19.70 -2.84
C SER A 111 12.25 21.11 -3.27
N SER A 112 12.01 22.09 -2.39
CA SER A 112 12.36 23.49 -2.64
C SER A 112 13.88 23.67 -2.71
N ALA A 113 14.63 23.00 -1.81
CA ALA A 113 16.08 23.07 -1.74
C ALA A 113 16.78 22.51 -2.99
N LEU A 114 16.17 21.53 -3.66
CA LEU A 114 16.69 20.92 -4.88
C LEU A 114 16.02 21.45 -6.16
N GLY A 115 15.04 22.36 -6.05
CA GLY A 115 14.27 22.85 -7.19
C GLY A 115 13.45 21.78 -7.91
N LEU A 116 12.94 20.79 -7.16
CA LEU A 116 12.19 19.65 -7.69
C LEU A 116 10.68 19.83 -7.47
N ASP A 117 9.92 19.61 -8.53
CA ASP A 117 8.47 19.40 -8.49
C ASP A 117 8.09 18.50 -9.67
N LEU A 118 8.09 17.19 -9.45
CA LEU A 118 7.99 16.19 -10.51
C LEU A 118 6.80 15.27 -10.28
N VAL A 119 6.00 15.04 -11.33
CA VAL A 119 5.04 13.94 -11.37
C VAL A 119 5.73 12.73 -12.02
N ILE A 120 5.79 11.64 -11.28
CA ILE A 120 6.55 10.42 -11.62
C ILE A 120 5.70 9.18 -11.36
N VAL A 121 6.22 8.01 -11.72
CA VAL A 121 5.63 6.72 -11.39
C VAL A 121 6.44 6.08 -10.28
N ALA A 122 5.76 5.70 -9.20
CA ALA A 122 6.27 4.84 -8.16
C ALA A 122 5.90 3.39 -8.48
N GLU A 123 6.91 2.56 -8.74
CA GLU A 123 6.79 1.15 -9.07
C GLU A 123 7.42 0.32 -7.96
N ASP A 124 6.60 -0.43 -7.24
CA ASP A 124 7.05 -1.43 -6.29
C ASP A 124 7.65 -2.62 -7.04
N VAL A 125 8.89 -2.94 -6.71
CA VAL A 125 9.67 -4.03 -7.32
C VAL A 125 9.96 -5.17 -6.35
N GLY A 126 9.27 -5.21 -5.21
CA GLY A 126 9.50 -6.19 -4.14
C GLY A 126 10.64 -5.80 -3.19
N ASP A 127 10.91 -6.64 -2.20
CA ASP A 127 11.94 -6.45 -1.18
C ASP A 127 11.89 -5.07 -0.47
N ARG A 128 10.68 -4.51 -0.33
CA ARG A 128 10.44 -3.18 0.26
C ARG A 128 11.09 -2.05 -0.53
N ILE A 129 11.23 -2.21 -1.84
CA ILE A 129 11.82 -1.21 -2.73
C ILE A 129 10.75 -0.68 -3.68
N THR A 130 10.62 0.65 -3.69
CA THR A 130 9.82 1.39 -4.67
C THR A 130 10.77 2.16 -5.59
N LEU A 131 10.80 1.79 -6.87
CA LEU A 131 11.50 2.55 -7.90
C LEU A 131 10.68 3.76 -8.34
N LEU A 132 11.35 4.91 -8.43
CA LEU A 132 10.77 6.13 -8.93
C LEU A 132 11.23 6.35 -10.37
N ARG A 133 10.28 6.51 -11.30
CA ARG A 133 10.56 6.63 -12.74
C ARG A 133 9.88 7.83 -13.36
N ASP A 134 10.61 8.55 -14.21
CA ASP A 134 10.03 9.47 -15.18
C ASP A 134 9.96 8.80 -16.57
N LEU A 135 9.56 9.56 -17.60
CA LEU A 135 9.47 9.08 -18.98
C LEU A 135 10.83 8.68 -19.60
N ARG A 136 11.95 9.05 -18.97
CA ARG A 136 13.32 8.80 -19.45
C ARG A 136 13.99 7.66 -18.67
N GLY A 137 13.43 7.25 -17.54
CA GLY A 137 13.90 6.09 -16.77
C GLY A 137 13.88 6.33 -15.25
N PRO A 138 14.66 5.53 -14.49
CA PRO A 138 14.76 5.70 -13.04
C PRO A 138 15.32 7.07 -12.65
N VAL A 139 14.65 7.72 -11.71
CA VAL A 139 15.04 9.02 -11.12
C VAL A 139 15.31 8.91 -9.62
N GLY A 140 14.91 7.81 -8.98
CA GLY A 140 15.22 7.55 -7.59
C GLY A 140 14.76 6.18 -7.13
N MET A 141 15.06 5.87 -5.88
CA MET A 141 14.70 4.63 -5.22
C MET A 141 14.34 4.94 -3.77
N LEU A 142 13.17 4.48 -3.37
CA LEU A 142 12.68 4.53 -2.00
C LEU A 142 12.78 3.11 -1.40
N ARG A 143 13.41 3.00 -0.25
CA ARG A 143 13.54 1.77 0.52
C ARG A 143 12.73 1.89 1.80
N HIS A 144 11.79 0.98 2.02
CA HIS A 144 11.02 0.92 3.26
C HIS A 144 11.77 0.07 4.28
N LEU A 145 12.12 0.69 5.39
CA LEU A 145 12.74 0.06 6.54
C LEU A 145 11.66 -0.40 7.53
N PRO A 146 12.00 -1.20 8.55
CA PRO A 146 11.08 -1.49 9.66
C PRO A 146 10.53 -0.20 10.30
N ASP A 147 9.37 -0.33 10.97
CA ASP A 147 8.76 0.71 11.82
C ASP A 147 8.37 2.02 11.10
N GLY A 148 8.16 1.95 9.77
CA GLY A 148 7.74 3.08 8.94
C GLY A 148 8.87 4.06 8.59
N ALA A 149 10.12 3.72 8.94
CA ALA A 149 11.28 4.46 8.46
C ALA A 149 11.49 4.21 6.96
N VAL A 150 11.99 5.23 6.27
CA VAL A 150 12.26 5.13 4.83
C VAL A 150 13.57 5.83 4.49
N GLU A 151 14.22 5.33 3.44
CA GLU A 151 15.38 5.96 2.82
C GLU A 151 15.09 6.21 1.35
N LEU A 152 15.40 7.42 0.89
CA LEU A 152 15.26 7.83 -0.49
C LEU A 152 16.65 8.18 -1.04
N THR A 153 16.95 7.61 -2.20
CA THR A 153 18.11 8.00 -3.02
C THR A 153 17.62 8.57 -4.33
N LEU A 154 18.16 9.73 -4.73
CA LEU A 154 17.81 10.40 -5.97
C LEU A 154 18.96 10.33 -6.96
N LYS A 155 18.63 10.11 -8.23
CA LYS A 155 19.61 10.09 -9.31
C LYS A 155 20.28 11.46 -9.42
N GLY A 156 21.61 11.47 -9.40
CA GLY A 156 22.40 12.71 -9.39
C GLY A 156 22.59 13.31 -8.00
N GLN A 157 22.10 12.66 -6.93
CA GLN A 157 22.38 12.97 -5.53
C GLN A 157 22.87 11.69 -4.81
N THR A 158 23.67 10.86 -5.49
CA THR A 158 24.03 9.51 -4.99
C THR A 158 24.88 9.53 -3.72
N ASP A 159 25.52 10.65 -3.42
CA ASP A 159 26.29 10.85 -2.19
C ASP A 159 25.42 11.27 -0.99
N HIS A 160 24.11 11.46 -1.22
CA HIS A 160 23.14 11.86 -0.21
C HIS A 160 22.04 10.81 -0.10
N VAL A 161 21.81 10.36 1.13
CA VAL A 161 20.67 9.49 1.47
C VAL A 161 19.71 10.34 2.29
N PHE A 162 18.50 10.52 1.75
CA PHE A 162 17.46 11.20 2.49
C PHE A 162 16.76 10.18 3.37
N ALA A 163 16.74 10.40 4.68
CA ALA A 163 16.11 9.50 5.64
C ALA A 163 14.92 10.19 6.31
N GLY A 164 13.90 9.40 6.68
CA GLY A 164 12.73 9.95 7.34
C GLY A 164 11.65 8.91 7.56
N ARG A 165 10.39 9.33 7.47
CA ARG A 165 9.23 8.46 7.74
C ARG A 165 8.23 8.49 6.60
N GLY A 166 7.61 7.34 6.36
CA GLY A 166 6.44 7.20 5.49
C GLY A 166 5.19 7.00 6.32
N ASP A 167 4.18 7.83 6.08
CA ASP A 167 2.86 7.72 6.69
C ASP A 167 1.86 7.18 5.68
N SER A 168 1.21 6.07 6.04
CA SER A 168 0.11 5.49 5.28
C SER A 168 -1.16 6.32 5.46
N ILE A 169 -1.68 6.89 4.38
CA ILE A 169 -2.85 7.78 4.40
C ILE A 169 -4.15 7.01 4.11
N GLY A 170 -4.07 5.86 3.43
CA GLY A 170 -5.24 4.99 3.14
C GLY A 170 -5.07 4.22 1.82
N PHE A 171 -5.96 3.30 1.46
CA PHE A 171 -5.84 2.60 0.17
C PHE A 171 -6.43 3.39 -1.01
N ARG A 172 -5.73 3.39 -2.14
CA ARG A 172 -6.19 3.90 -3.44
C ARG A 172 -5.84 2.88 -4.52
N ARG A 173 -6.83 2.47 -5.33
CA ARG A 173 -6.64 1.55 -6.47
C ARG A 173 -5.84 0.27 -6.11
N GLY A 174 -6.06 -0.26 -4.91
CA GLY A 174 -5.41 -1.48 -4.43
C GLY A 174 -4.04 -1.32 -3.78
N ARG A 175 -3.54 -0.09 -3.59
CA ARG A 175 -2.28 0.18 -2.88
C ARG A 175 -2.47 1.20 -1.77
N VAL A 176 -1.61 1.16 -0.77
CA VAL A 176 -1.54 2.21 0.24
C VAL A 176 -1.04 3.49 -0.45
N ALA A 177 -1.80 4.58 -0.27
CA ALA A 177 -1.36 5.92 -0.57
C ALA A 177 -0.53 6.41 0.61
N GLU A 178 0.60 7.02 0.30
CA GLU A 178 1.63 7.32 1.28
C GLU A 178 2.11 8.76 1.13
N ARG A 179 2.36 9.39 2.27
CA ARG A 179 3.14 10.62 2.35
C ARG A 179 4.47 10.29 2.99
N ILE A 180 5.54 10.68 2.32
CA ILE A 180 6.90 10.45 2.77
C ILE A 180 7.59 11.79 2.92
N GLU A 181 8.14 12.01 4.10
CA GLU A 181 8.95 13.18 4.42
C GLU A 181 10.34 12.68 4.82
N VAL A 182 11.34 13.11 4.05
CA VAL A 182 12.74 12.71 4.25
C VAL A 182 13.65 13.92 4.16
N GLU A 183 14.77 13.85 4.86
CA GLU A 183 15.78 14.90 4.93
C GLU A 183 17.17 14.26 4.84
N ASP A 184 18.12 14.96 4.23
CA ASP A 184 19.52 14.54 4.25
C ASP A 184 20.30 15.17 5.41
N GLU A 185 21.58 14.81 5.55
CA GLU A 185 22.46 15.33 6.59
C GLU A 185 22.72 16.85 6.51
N THR A 186 22.37 17.47 5.39
CA THR A 186 22.55 18.91 5.14
C THR A 186 21.29 19.73 5.41
N GLY A 187 20.18 19.08 5.77
CA GLY A 187 18.91 19.71 6.04
C GLY A 187 18.02 19.90 4.81
N ARG A 188 18.34 19.27 3.68
CA ARG A 188 17.53 19.39 2.46
C ARG A 188 16.37 18.41 2.55
N ALA A 189 15.16 18.95 2.68
CA ALA A 189 13.95 18.16 2.74
C ALA A 189 13.42 17.77 1.35
N VAL A 190 12.87 16.56 1.25
CA VAL A 190 12.11 16.05 0.11
C VAL A 190 10.79 15.49 0.62
N THR A 191 9.70 15.84 -0.07
CA THR A 191 8.38 15.25 0.15
C THR A 191 8.01 14.39 -1.06
N LEU A 192 7.59 13.16 -0.82
CA LEU A 192 7.11 12.23 -1.83
C LEU A 192 5.68 11.80 -1.49
N LEU A 193 4.75 12.07 -2.41
CA LEU A 193 3.35 11.65 -2.30
C LEU A 193 3.11 10.53 -3.30
N ILE A 194 2.74 9.32 -2.84
CA ILE A 194 2.46 8.16 -3.69
C ILE A 194 0.97 7.81 -3.58
N GLY A 195 0.30 7.52 -4.68
CA GLY A 195 -1.10 7.06 -4.63
C GLY A 195 -2.16 8.13 -4.87
N PHE A 196 -1.73 9.37 -5.11
CA PHE A 196 -2.62 10.50 -5.36
C PHE A 196 -2.74 10.76 -6.87
N SER A 197 -3.95 11.04 -7.34
CA SER A 197 -4.18 11.48 -8.71
C SER A 197 -3.62 12.91 -8.92
N PRO A 198 -3.26 13.28 -10.16
CA PRO A 198 -2.80 14.64 -10.46
C PRO A 198 -3.77 15.73 -10.00
N ASP A 199 -5.07 15.50 -10.11
CA ASP A 199 -6.11 16.44 -9.67
C ASP A 199 -6.18 16.53 -8.14
N GLU A 200 -6.10 15.40 -7.42
CA GLU A 200 -6.02 15.39 -5.95
C GLU A 200 -4.81 16.19 -5.47
N ILE A 201 -3.66 15.99 -6.11
CA ILE A 201 -2.42 16.69 -5.80
C ILE A 201 -2.52 18.19 -6.10
N ALA A 202 -3.15 18.57 -7.22
CA ALA A 202 -3.40 19.97 -7.57
C ALA A 202 -4.33 20.67 -6.56
N ASN A 203 -5.21 19.91 -5.91
CA ASN A 203 -6.14 20.38 -4.88
C ASN A 203 -5.60 20.24 -3.44
N GLY A 204 -4.31 19.94 -3.27
CA GLY A 204 -3.66 19.86 -1.95
C GLY A 204 -3.92 18.55 -1.19
N ALA A 205 -4.41 17.50 -1.83
CA ALA A 205 -4.48 16.19 -1.21
C ALA A 205 -3.09 15.68 -0.85
N GLY A 206 -2.96 15.08 0.34
CA GLY A 206 -1.68 14.66 0.87
C GLY A 206 -0.87 15.79 1.49
N ALA A 207 -1.31 17.06 1.44
CA ALA A 207 -0.78 18.11 2.32
C ALA A 207 -1.26 17.83 3.74
N SER A 208 -0.32 17.64 4.68
CA SER A 208 -0.67 17.62 6.09
C SER A 208 -1.37 18.94 6.42
N VAL A 209 -2.47 18.85 7.17
CA VAL A 209 -2.89 19.92 8.07
C VAL A 209 -1.74 20.09 9.06
N SER A 210 -0.73 20.86 8.68
CA SER A 210 0.34 21.27 9.58
C SER A 210 -0.32 22.12 10.67
N GLY A 211 -0.34 21.60 11.90
CA GLY A 211 -0.67 22.28 13.16
C GLY A 211 -1.54 23.53 13.05
N GLN A 212 -2.81 23.42 13.42
CA GLN A 212 -3.45 24.59 14.01
C GLN A 212 -2.68 24.97 15.28
N PRO A 213 -2.17 26.21 15.42
CA PRO A 213 -1.82 26.72 16.73
C PRO A 213 -3.16 26.87 17.49
N LYS A 214 -3.38 26.06 18.53
CA LYS A 214 -4.34 26.46 19.55
C LYS A 214 -3.66 27.53 20.38
N GLY A 215 -4.10 28.78 20.17
CA GLY A 215 -3.88 29.85 21.13
C GLY A 215 -4.55 29.57 22.47
#